data_AF-A0A2H1HTS3-F1
#
_entry.id   AF-A0A2H1HTS3-F1
#
_cell.length_a   1.000
_cell.length_b   1.000
_cell.length_c   1.000
_cell.angle_alpha   90.00
_cell.angle_beta   90.00
_cell.angle_gamma   90.00
#
_symmetry.space_group_name_H-M   'P 1'
#
loop_
_entity.id
_entity.type
_entity.pdbx_description
1 polymer ?
#
loop_
_entity_poly.entity_id
_entity_poly.type
_entity_poly.pdbx_seq_one_letter_code
_entity_poly.pdbx_strand_id
1 'polypeptide(L)'
;MDSPNQAGPGRSWAKRLGTLGAVAVLALLSGCTKEQISTGFFPAESKGATNHTEAYTSLWNGAWIALLIVGLIVWGLILWAMIAYRRRKNDRGLPVQLRYSMPIEILFTVTPVILVLGFFFQSVQVMDKTTDDTTPGEQVIEVAAKQWAWDFNYVNQDVYFAGTQVHLDGSEKPGEKAPTLYLPVDTDLEIRLRSRDVIHSFWVPAFLEKRDMIPGHDQSLHLRAEKEGEYVGKCAELCGEYHSEMLFNVKVVSKAEFDDYTKSLADDGNTGQLGPEYDRNWYPKEGAEK
;
A
#
# COMPACT_ATOMS: atom_id res chain seq x y z
N MET A 1 -1.03 3.81 -70.01
CA MET A 1 0.04 4.59 -69.34
C MET A 1 0.11 4.08 -67.92
N ASP A 2 0.98 3.09 -67.70
CA ASP A 2 1.18 2.44 -66.41
C ASP A 2 2.10 3.29 -65.54
N SER A 3 1.68 3.55 -64.30
CA SER A 3 2.46 4.31 -63.32
C SER A 3 3.45 3.39 -62.61
N PRO A 4 4.77 3.66 -62.66
CA PRO A 4 5.78 2.90 -61.96
C PRO A 4 5.82 3.41 -60.51
N ASN A 5 5.16 2.69 -59.59
CA ASN A 5 5.44 2.67 -58.14
C ASN A 5 4.36 1.84 -57.42
N GLN A 6 4.30 0.54 -57.71
CA GLN A 6 3.66 -0.43 -56.82
C GLN A 6 4.74 -1.25 -56.11
N ALA A 7 5.22 -0.74 -54.98
CA ALA A 7 5.82 -1.56 -53.94
C ALA A 7 4.95 -1.40 -52.69
N GLY A 8 3.85 -2.16 -52.63
CA GLY A 8 3.10 -2.28 -51.38
C GLY A 8 4.00 -2.95 -50.33
N PRO A 9 4.04 -2.48 -49.07
CA PRO A 9 4.85 -3.13 -48.06
C PRO A 9 4.32 -4.56 -47.90
N GLY A 10 5.13 -5.52 -48.35
CA GLY A 10 4.72 -6.90 -48.59
C GLY A 10 4.27 -7.56 -47.30
N ARG A 11 3.25 -8.44 -47.39
CA ARG A 11 2.60 -9.22 -46.32
C ARG A 11 3.54 -9.83 -45.24
N SER A 12 4.85 -9.85 -45.45
CA SER A 12 5.89 -10.22 -44.49
C SER A 12 6.15 -9.19 -43.38
N TRP A 13 5.99 -7.88 -43.60
CA TRP A 13 6.29 -6.86 -42.58
C TRP A 13 5.29 -6.91 -41.41
N ALA A 14 4.00 -7.03 -41.73
CA ALA A 14 2.92 -7.16 -40.75
C ALA A 14 3.03 -8.48 -39.96
N LYS A 15 3.49 -9.57 -40.59
CA LYS A 15 3.78 -10.83 -39.90
C LYS A 15 4.96 -10.72 -38.95
N ARG A 16 6.04 -10.01 -39.35
CA ARG A 16 7.23 -9.79 -38.52
C ARG A 16 6.95 -8.92 -37.30
N LEU A 17 6.14 -7.87 -37.45
CA LEU A 17 5.65 -7.05 -36.32
C LEU A 17 4.71 -7.83 -35.40
N GLY A 18 3.83 -8.67 -35.95
CA GLY A 18 2.96 -9.55 -35.15
C GLY A 18 3.75 -10.58 -34.33
N THR A 19 4.79 -11.19 -34.93
CA THR A 19 5.67 -12.13 -34.20
C THR A 19 6.54 -11.44 -33.15
N LEU A 20 7.06 -10.25 -33.43
CA LEU A 20 7.84 -9.47 -32.44
C LEU A 20 6.95 -9.00 -31.27
N GLY A 21 5.72 -8.58 -31.55
CA GLY A 21 4.74 -8.24 -30.52
C GLY A 21 4.36 -9.45 -29.66
N ALA A 22 4.14 -10.62 -30.28
CA ALA A 22 3.82 -11.84 -29.53
C ALA A 22 5.00 -12.31 -28.65
N VAL A 23 6.24 -12.22 -29.14
CA VAL A 23 7.44 -12.55 -28.35
C VAL A 23 7.65 -11.54 -27.22
N ALA A 24 7.42 -10.24 -27.44
CA ALA A 24 7.49 -9.24 -26.39
C ALA A 24 6.42 -9.46 -25.31
N VAL A 25 5.19 -9.81 -25.70
CA VAL A 25 4.10 -10.15 -24.75
C VAL A 25 4.42 -11.43 -23.98
N LEU A 26 4.95 -12.47 -24.64
CA LEU A 26 5.38 -13.71 -23.97
C LEU A 26 6.56 -13.47 -23.01
N ALA A 27 7.50 -12.59 -23.37
CA ALA A 27 8.60 -12.19 -22.50
C ALA A 27 8.08 -11.40 -21.28
N LEU A 28 7.10 -10.51 -21.46
CA LEU A 28 6.46 -9.76 -20.37
C LEU A 28 5.64 -10.66 -19.44
N LEU A 29 5.01 -11.72 -19.97
CA LEU A 29 4.25 -12.71 -19.18
C LEU A 29 5.15 -13.69 -18.40
N SER A 30 6.42 -13.84 -18.80
CA SER A 30 7.36 -14.76 -18.15
C SER A 30 7.86 -14.30 -16.76
N GLY A 31 7.58 -13.03 -16.39
CA GLY A 31 7.99 -12.45 -15.11
C GLY A 31 7.00 -12.65 -13.95
N CYS A 32 5.80 -13.21 -14.19
CA CYS A 32 4.81 -13.38 -13.13
C CYS A 32 4.97 -14.73 -12.43
N THR A 33 5.46 -14.73 -11.19
CA THR A 33 5.43 -15.93 -10.36
C THR A 33 4.00 -16.19 -9.86
N LYS A 34 3.62 -17.46 -9.69
CA LYS A 34 2.28 -17.84 -9.15
C LYS A 34 2.03 -17.21 -7.78
N GLU A 35 3.09 -17.03 -7.00
CA GLU A 35 3.03 -16.43 -5.66
C GLU A 35 2.71 -14.94 -5.73
N GLN A 36 3.40 -14.16 -6.57
CA GLN A 36 3.08 -12.75 -6.81
C GLN A 36 1.66 -12.53 -7.35
N ILE A 37 1.15 -13.43 -8.19
CA ILE A 37 -0.24 -13.35 -8.66
C ILE A 37 -1.20 -13.59 -7.49
N SER A 38 -0.90 -14.54 -6.60
CA SER A 38 -1.76 -14.82 -5.45
C SER A 38 -1.77 -13.71 -4.40
N THR A 39 -0.67 -12.98 -4.22
CA THR A 39 -0.60 -11.79 -3.36
C THR A 39 -0.99 -10.50 -4.06
N GLY A 40 -1.41 -10.53 -5.33
CA GLY A 40 -1.82 -9.33 -6.04
C GLY A 40 -0.70 -8.32 -6.29
N PHE A 41 0.55 -8.80 -6.40
CA PHE A 41 1.76 -7.99 -6.49
C PHE A 41 2.09 -7.17 -5.23
N PHE A 42 1.46 -7.47 -4.09
CA PHE A 42 1.94 -7.01 -2.78
C PHE A 42 3.26 -7.70 -2.40
N PRO A 43 4.01 -7.13 -1.43
CA PRO A 43 5.21 -7.77 -0.88
C PRO A 43 4.95 -9.24 -0.52
N ALA A 44 5.88 -10.14 -0.83
CA ALA A 44 5.67 -11.57 -0.60
C ALA A 44 5.46 -11.89 0.90
N GLU A 45 6.05 -11.05 1.74
CA GLU A 45 5.97 -11.11 3.20
C GLU A 45 4.56 -10.81 3.71
N SER A 46 3.70 -10.13 2.92
CA SER A 46 2.35 -9.77 3.36
C SER A 46 1.42 -10.96 3.55
N LYS A 47 1.72 -12.09 2.92
CA LYS A 47 0.88 -13.28 3.02
C LYS A 47 0.91 -13.85 4.44
N GLY A 48 -0.18 -13.65 5.17
CA GLY A 48 -0.32 -14.09 6.56
C GLY A 48 0.54 -13.30 7.53
N ALA A 49 0.92 -12.05 7.20
CA ALA A 49 1.68 -11.22 8.13
C ALA A 49 0.82 -10.82 9.35
N THR A 50 -0.45 -10.51 9.10
CA THR A 50 -1.45 -10.17 10.11
C THR A 50 -2.80 -10.78 9.77
N ASN A 51 -3.69 -10.83 10.76
CA ASN A 51 -5.11 -11.21 10.63
C ASN A 51 -5.88 -10.41 9.56
N HIS A 52 -5.40 -9.22 9.18
CA HIS A 52 -6.04 -8.35 8.17
C HIS A 52 -5.58 -8.61 6.74
N THR A 53 -4.37 -9.15 6.55
CA THR A 53 -3.71 -9.20 5.25
C THR A 53 -4.48 -9.97 4.17
N GLU A 54 -5.16 -11.06 4.53
CA GLU A 54 -5.97 -11.84 3.59
C GLU A 54 -7.22 -11.06 3.11
N ALA A 55 -7.88 -10.34 4.01
CA ALA A 55 -9.04 -9.51 3.67
C ALA A 55 -8.66 -8.39 2.70
N TYR A 56 -7.55 -7.70 2.94
CA TYR A 56 -7.04 -6.69 2.02
C TYR A 56 -6.62 -7.28 0.66
N THR A 57 -5.89 -8.39 0.67
CA THR A 57 -5.40 -9.04 -0.55
C THR A 57 -6.55 -9.55 -1.42
N SER A 58 -7.57 -10.15 -0.82
CA SER A 58 -8.74 -10.66 -1.54
C SER A 58 -9.57 -9.55 -2.19
N LEU A 59 -9.81 -8.44 -1.48
CA LEU A 59 -10.49 -7.27 -2.02
C LEU A 59 -9.70 -6.65 -3.19
N TRP A 60 -8.39 -6.48 -3.02
CA TRP A 60 -7.49 -5.95 -4.05
C TRP A 60 -7.50 -6.81 -5.31
N ASN A 61 -7.32 -8.13 -5.17
CA ASN A 61 -7.33 -9.06 -6.28
C ASN A 61 -8.68 -9.06 -7.00
N GLY A 62 -9.78 -9.07 -6.26
CA GLY A 62 -11.13 -8.98 -6.82
C GLY A 62 -11.34 -7.69 -7.62
N ALA A 63 -10.90 -6.56 -7.08
CA ALA A 63 -10.98 -5.26 -7.75
C ALA A 63 -10.17 -5.22 -9.05
N TRP A 64 -8.91 -5.68 -9.02
CA TRP A 64 -8.07 -5.72 -10.22
C TRP A 64 -8.60 -6.65 -11.30
N ILE A 65 -9.12 -7.82 -10.93
CA ILE A 65 -9.76 -8.73 -11.90
C ILE A 65 -10.95 -8.04 -12.58
N ALA A 66 -11.82 -7.39 -11.81
CA ALA A 66 -12.96 -6.66 -12.35
C ALA A 66 -12.51 -5.50 -13.27
N LEU A 67 -11.54 -4.70 -12.84
CA LEU A 67 -10.98 -3.60 -13.61
C LEU A 67 -10.27 -4.06 -14.89
N LEU A 68 -9.56 -5.18 -14.85
CA LEU A 68 -8.91 -5.76 -16.02
C LEU A 68 -9.94 -6.28 -17.03
N ILE A 69 -11.03 -6.91 -16.59
CA ILE A 69 -12.13 -7.32 -17.49
C ILE A 69 -12.72 -6.11 -18.19
N VAL A 70 -13.08 -5.06 -17.43
CA VAL A 70 -13.62 -3.81 -18.00
C VAL A 70 -12.61 -3.14 -18.92
N GLY A 71 -11.36 -3.04 -18.50
CA GLY A 71 -10.26 -2.45 -19.27
C GLY A 71 -10.02 -3.18 -20.59
N LEU A 72 -10.02 -4.51 -20.60
CA LEU A 72 -9.88 -5.32 -21.80
C LEU A 72 -11.05 -5.14 -22.77
N ILE A 73 -12.28 -5.01 -22.26
CA ILE A 73 -13.46 -4.70 -23.09
C ILE A 73 -13.27 -3.33 -23.74
N VAL A 74 -12.93 -2.30 -22.95
CA VAL A 74 -12.77 -0.92 -23.45
C VAL A 74 -11.62 -0.83 -24.45
N TRP A 75 -10.45 -1.37 -24.12
CA TRP A 75 -9.31 -1.42 -25.04
C TRP A 75 -9.62 -2.21 -26.29
N GLY A 76 -10.32 -3.35 -26.17
CA GLY A 76 -10.80 -4.14 -27.29
C GLY A 76 -11.71 -3.35 -28.22
N LEU A 77 -12.68 -2.61 -27.68
CA LEU A 77 -13.58 -1.75 -28.44
C LEU A 77 -12.85 -0.60 -29.12
N ILE A 78 -11.88 0.03 -28.45
CA ILE A 78 -11.05 1.10 -29.03
C ILE A 78 -10.20 0.56 -30.18
N LEU A 79 -9.48 -0.53 -29.96
CA LEU A 79 -8.67 -1.20 -30.98
C LEU A 79 -9.52 -1.64 -32.17
N TRP A 80 -10.70 -2.21 -31.89
CA TRP A 80 -11.66 -2.58 -32.91
C TRP A 80 -12.14 -1.37 -33.70
N ALA A 81 -12.52 -0.28 -33.03
CA ALA A 81 -12.98 0.93 -33.70
C ALA A 81 -11.89 1.53 -34.61
N MET A 82 -10.63 1.53 -34.15
CA MET A 82 -9.48 1.98 -34.94
C MET A 82 -9.23 1.14 -36.20
N ILE A 83 -9.60 -0.14 -36.20
CA ILE A 83 -9.40 -1.05 -37.35
C ILE A 83 -10.64 -1.05 -38.26
N ALA A 84 -11.83 -1.20 -37.67
CA ALA A 84 -13.10 -1.38 -38.37
C ALA A 84 -13.58 -0.09 -39.02
N TYR A 85 -13.45 1.06 -38.34
CA TYR A 85 -13.91 2.36 -38.84
C TYR A 85 -12.78 3.23 -39.42
N ARG A 86 -11.63 2.63 -39.70
CA ARG A 86 -10.52 3.32 -40.38
C ARG A 86 -10.90 3.66 -41.81
N ARG A 87 -10.86 4.95 -42.17
CA ARG A 87 -11.11 5.41 -43.54
C ARG A 87 -10.16 4.74 -44.54
N ARG A 88 -10.71 4.11 -45.58
CA ARG A 88 -9.93 3.48 -46.66
C ARG A 88 -9.82 4.39 -47.87
N LYS A 89 -8.85 4.14 -48.75
CA LYS A 89 -8.58 4.95 -49.96
C LYS A 89 -9.81 5.08 -50.88
N ASN A 90 -10.72 4.11 -50.86
CA ASN A 90 -11.90 4.07 -51.72
C ASN A 90 -13.19 4.55 -51.03
N ASP A 91 -13.13 4.95 -49.75
CA ASP A 91 -14.30 5.48 -49.05
C ASP A 91 -14.63 6.89 -49.52
N ARG A 92 -15.84 7.04 -50.07
CA ARG A 92 -16.44 8.32 -50.48
C ARG A 92 -17.71 8.56 -49.68
N GLY A 93 -17.87 9.76 -49.12
CA GLY A 93 -19.03 10.15 -48.33
C GLY A 93 -18.74 10.31 -46.83
N LEU A 94 -19.78 10.69 -46.09
CA LEU A 94 -19.77 10.85 -44.64
C LEU A 94 -20.15 9.51 -43.96
N PRO A 95 -19.66 9.24 -42.73
CA PRO A 95 -20.07 8.06 -41.96
C PRO A 95 -21.55 8.14 -41.56
N VAL A 96 -22.13 6.99 -41.19
CA VAL A 96 -23.51 6.91 -40.69
C VAL A 96 -23.72 7.85 -39.50
N GLN A 97 -24.72 8.73 -39.60
CA GLN A 97 -25.02 9.73 -38.58
C GLN A 97 -26.03 9.16 -37.58
N LEU A 98 -25.54 8.46 -36.56
CA LEU A 98 -26.33 7.98 -35.43
C LEU A 98 -26.28 9.03 -34.30
N ARG A 99 -27.42 9.34 -33.67
CA ARG A 99 -27.51 10.36 -32.61
C ARG A 99 -27.85 9.81 -31.22
N TYR A 100 -28.67 8.78 -31.14
CA TYR A 100 -29.19 8.32 -29.86
C TYR A 100 -29.49 6.82 -29.90
N SER A 101 -29.18 6.14 -28.80
CA SER A 101 -29.59 4.76 -28.55
C SER A 101 -29.89 4.58 -27.06
N MET A 102 -31.14 4.83 -26.67
CA MET A 102 -31.63 4.64 -25.28
C MET A 102 -31.15 3.33 -24.63
N PRO A 103 -31.24 2.16 -25.31
CA PRO A 103 -30.81 0.90 -24.71
C PRO A 103 -29.32 0.87 -24.37
N ILE A 104 -28.46 1.47 -25.20
CA ILE A 104 -27.01 1.52 -24.97
C ILE A 104 -26.67 2.50 -23.84
N GLU A 105 -27.34 3.65 -23.80
CA GLU A 105 -27.16 4.62 -22.72
C GLU A 105 -27.54 4.02 -21.35
N ILE A 106 -28.64 3.26 -21.29
CA ILE A 106 -29.05 2.55 -20.08
C ILE A 106 -27.99 1.50 -19.68
N LEU A 107 -27.48 0.72 -20.63
CA LEU A 107 -26.46 -0.29 -20.37
C LEU A 107 -25.22 0.31 -19.71
N PHE A 108 -24.62 1.34 -20.32
CA PHE A 108 -23.40 1.97 -19.80
C PHE A 108 -23.61 2.88 -18.59
N THR A 109 -24.86 3.16 -18.20
CA THR A 109 -25.16 3.86 -16.94
C THR A 109 -25.40 2.87 -15.80
N VAL A 110 -26.26 1.87 -16.02
CA VAL A 110 -26.66 0.91 -14.98
C VAL A 110 -25.52 -0.04 -14.63
N THR A 111 -24.76 -0.51 -15.63
CA THR A 111 -23.67 -1.48 -15.38
C THR A 111 -22.58 -0.90 -14.45
N PRO A 112 -22.01 0.31 -14.68
CA PRO A 112 -21.04 0.88 -13.75
C PRO A 112 -21.62 1.13 -12.35
N VAL A 113 -22.88 1.55 -12.24
CA VAL A 113 -23.53 1.73 -10.93
C VAL A 113 -23.57 0.42 -10.14
N ILE A 114 -23.96 -0.69 -10.77
CA ILE A 114 -23.99 -2.00 -10.13
C ILE A 114 -22.58 -2.44 -9.70
N LEU A 115 -21.57 -2.23 -10.56
CA LEU A 115 -20.18 -2.57 -10.25
C LEU A 115 -19.66 -1.78 -9.04
N VAL A 116 -19.92 -0.47 -8.99
CA VAL A 116 -19.53 0.39 -7.87
C VAL A 116 -20.23 -0.01 -6.59
N LEU A 117 -21.54 -0.30 -6.64
CA LEU A 117 -22.28 -0.77 -5.46
C LEU A 117 -21.72 -2.09 -4.93
N GLY A 118 -21.43 -3.05 -5.82
CA GLY A 118 -20.80 -4.32 -5.43
C GLY A 118 -19.45 -4.12 -4.75
N PHE A 119 -18.59 -3.27 -5.32
CA PHE A 119 -17.29 -2.95 -4.72
C PHE A 119 -17.42 -2.20 -3.39
N PHE A 120 -18.37 -1.28 -3.28
CA PHE A 120 -18.65 -0.52 -2.07
C PHE A 120 -19.02 -1.44 -0.89
N PHE A 121 -19.96 -2.38 -1.08
CA PHE A 121 -20.36 -3.29 -0.01
C PHE A 121 -19.24 -4.23 0.44
N GLN A 122 -18.38 -4.67 -0.49
CA GLN A 122 -17.19 -5.45 -0.13
C GLN A 122 -16.17 -4.61 0.64
N SER A 123 -15.98 -3.35 0.24
CA SER A 123 -15.05 -2.43 0.90
C SER A 123 -15.47 -2.12 2.34
N VAL A 124 -16.76 -1.85 2.57
CA VAL A 124 -17.29 -1.63 3.93
C VAL A 124 -17.08 -2.85 4.82
N GLN A 125 -17.37 -4.06 4.32
CA GLN A 125 -17.15 -5.29 5.10
C GLN A 125 -15.70 -5.54 5.49
N VAL A 126 -14.74 -5.14 4.64
CA VAL A 126 -13.32 -5.22 4.98
C VAL A 126 -12.96 -4.14 5.99
N MET A 127 -13.44 -2.90 5.80
CA MET A 127 -13.22 -1.80 6.73
C MET A 127 -13.71 -2.11 8.14
N ASP A 128 -14.93 -2.65 8.30
CA ASP A 128 -15.50 -3.02 9.60
C ASP A 128 -14.66 -4.09 10.33
N LYS A 129 -13.99 -4.97 9.58
CA LYS A 129 -13.15 -6.03 10.15
C LYS A 129 -11.76 -5.57 10.56
N THR A 130 -11.26 -4.49 9.98
CA THR A 130 -9.86 -4.07 10.15
C THR A 130 -9.74 -2.75 10.91
N THR A 131 -10.55 -1.76 10.54
CA THR A 131 -10.48 -0.40 11.13
C THR A 131 -11.24 -0.32 12.45
N ASP A 132 -12.37 -1.03 12.54
CA ASP A 132 -13.19 -1.12 13.75
C ASP A 132 -12.84 -2.39 14.57
N ASP A 133 -11.62 -2.91 14.41
CA ASP A 133 -11.14 -4.01 15.23
C ASP A 133 -11.02 -3.54 16.69
N THR A 134 -11.90 -4.05 17.55
CA THR A 134 -11.92 -3.77 18.99
C THR A 134 -11.22 -4.85 19.81
N THR A 135 -10.38 -5.68 19.18
CA THR A 135 -9.65 -6.73 19.89
C THR A 135 -8.86 -6.11 21.06
N PRO A 136 -9.10 -6.54 22.32
CA PRO A 136 -8.36 -6.03 23.46
C PRO A 136 -6.88 -6.35 23.25
N GLY A 137 -6.03 -5.32 23.19
CA GLY A 137 -4.59 -5.52 23.00
C GLY A 137 -3.98 -6.24 24.20
N GLU A 138 -3.62 -7.52 24.04
CA GLU A 138 -2.81 -8.27 25.01
C GLU A 138 -1.48 -7.54 25.24
N GLN A 139 -0.88 -7.03 24.16
CA GLN A 139 0.31 -6.22 24.17
C GLN A 139 0.01 -4.82 23.59
N VAL A 140 0.23 -3.81 24.41
CA VAL A 140 0.10 -2.39 24.07
C VAL A 140 1.48 -1.82 23.81
N ILE A 141 1.64 -1.18 22.65
CA ILE A 141 2.87 -0.50 22.25
C ILE A 141 2.48 0.89 21.77
N GLU A 142 3.15 1.92 22.26
CA GLU A 142 3.01 3.26 21.71
C GLU A 142 4.18 3.57 20.79
N VAL A 143 3.88 3.91 19.54
CA VAL A 143 4.84 4.42 18.56
C VAL A 143 4.71 5.93 18.54
N ALA A 144 5.79 6.62 18.89
CA ALA A 144 5.87 8.07 18.83
C ALA A 144 6.76 8.52 17.67
N ALA A 145 6.17 9.24 16.71
CA ALA A 145 6.90 9.81 15.58
C ALA A 145 7.42 11.21 15.91
N LYS A 146 8.65 11.50 15.49
CA LYS A 146 9.31 12.81 15.64
C LYS A 146 10.18 13.09 14.42
N GLN A 147 10.51 14.34 14.15
CA GLN A 147 11.44 14.75 13.09
C GLN A 147 12.88 14.36 13.47
N TRP A 148 13.56 13.42 12.79
CA TRP A 148 13.04 12.43 11.83
C TRP A 148 13.46 11.03 12.27
N ALA A 149 12.74 10.49 13.26
CA ALA A 149 12.99 9.19 13.89
C ALA A 149 11.73 8.65 14.57
N TRP A 150 11.81 7.41 15.06
CA TRP A 150 10.73 6.68 15.71
C TRP A 150 11.13 6.27 17.12
N ASP A 151 10.26 6.53 18.08
CA ASP A 151 10.38 6.00 19.44
C ASP A 151 9.32 4.92 19.67
N PHE A 152 9.67 3.88 20.43
CA PHE A 152 8.78 2.78 20.75
C PHE A 152 8.69 2.61 22.26
N ASN A 153 7.49 2.84 22.81
CA ASN A 153 7.19 2.61 24.22
C ASN A 153 6.49 1.25 24.35
N TYR A 154 7.07 0.33 25.11
CA TYR A 154 6.49 -0.97 25.45
C TYR A 154 5.68 -0.82 26.72
N VAL A 155 4.41 -0.42 26.58
CA VAL A 155 3.57 0.10 27.67
C VAL A 155 3.38 -0.93 28.79
N ASN A 156 3.19 -2.21 28.46
CA ASN A 156 3.02 -3.26 29.45
C ASN A 156 4.29 -3.54 30.26
N GLN A 157 5.46 -3.41 29.63
CA GLN A 157 6.76 -3.71 30.23
C GLN A 157 7.37 -2.48 30.92
N ASP A 158 6.79 -1.29 30.72
CA ASP A 158 7.27 0.00 31.22
C ASP A 158 8.73 0.26 30.84
N VAL A 159 9.05 0.04 29.56
CA VAL A 159 10.35 0.33 28.95
C VAL A 159 10.17 1.02 27.62
N TYR A 160 11.22 1.67 27.12
CA TYR A 160 11.19 2.36 25.84
C TYR A 160 12.47 2.14 25.02
N PHE A 161 12.32 2.35 23.71
CA PHE A 161 13.44 2.53 22.78
C PHE A 161 13.35 3.94 22.18
N ALA A 162 14.44 4.70 22.31
CA ALA A 162 14.54 6.05 21.75
C ALA A 162 15.33 6.01 20.44
N GLY A 163 14.64 6.18 19.31
CA GLY A 163 15.28 6.23 18.00
C GLY A 163 15.95 7.57 17.74
N THR A 164 17.04 7.53 16.98
CA THR A 164 17.73 8.70 16.44
C THR A 164 17.55 8.78 14.93
N GLN A 165 17.70 9.97 14.38
CA GLN A 165 17.64 10.16 12.94
C GLN A 165 18.74 9.35 12.25
N VAL A 166 18.35 8.57 11.24
CA VAL A 166 19.28 7.94 10.32
C VAL A 166 19.66 8.96 9.26
N HIS A 167 20.95 9.03 8.92
CA HIS A 167 21.43 9.81 7.79
C HIS A 167 21.96 8.86 6.72
N LEU A 168 21.35 8.86 5.54
CA LEU A 168 21.77 8.01 4.43
C LEU A 168 22.82 8.76 3.59
N ASP A 169 24.08 8.33 3.68
CA ASP A 169 25.18 8.90 2.89
C ASP A 169 25.29 8.32 1.47
N GLY A 170 24.38 7.41 1.12
CA GLY A 170 24.35 6.68 -0.16
C GLY A 170 25.23 5.43 -0.22
N SER A 171 26.01 5.15 0.82
CA SER A 171 26.80 3.92 0.94
C SER A 171 26.08 2.79 1.66
N GLU A 172 25.13 3.14 2.54
CA GLU A 172 24.38 2.22 3.38
C GLU A 172 23.08 1.76 2.71
N LYS A 173 22.66 0.53 3.03
CA LYS A 173 21.35 0.04 2.57
C LYS A 173 20.24 0.74 3.36
N PRO A 174 19.20 1.26 2.69
CA PRO A 174 18.04 1.81 3.41
C PRO A 174 17.48 0.80 4.41
N GLY A 175 17.34 1.21 5.68
CA GLY A 175 16.83 0.37 6.76
C GLY A 175 17.90 -0.29 7.64
N GLU A 176 19.17 -0.32 7.24
CA GLU A 176 20.23 -1.05 7.98
C GLU A 176 20.47 -0.50 9.39
N LYS A 177 20.41 0.83 9.55
CA LYS A 177 20.54 1.52 10.85
C LYS A 177 19.22 2.04 11.41
N ALA A 178 18.09 1.62 10.83
CA ALA A 178 16.79 2.14 11.22
C ALA A 178 16.34 1.61 12.60
N PRO A 179 15.62 2.42 13.39
CA PRO A 179 14.94 1.97 14.61
C PRO A 179 14.19 0.66 14.36
N THR A 180 14.27 -0.30 15.26
CA THR A 180 13.60 -1.60 15.11
C THR A 180 12.52 -1.78 16.17
N LEU A 181 11.27 -1.93 15.73
CA LEU A 181 10.10 -2.24 16.54
C LEU A 181 9.98 -3.76 16.69
N TYR A 182 10.11 -4.28 17.90
CA TYR A 182 9.83 -5.68 18.21
C TYR A 182 8.35 -5.89 18.54
N LEU A 183 7.75 -6.93 17.97
CA LEU A 183 6.37 -7.37 18.20
C LEU A 183 6.35 -8.87 18.52
N PRO A 184 5.57 -9.34 19.50
CA PRO A 184 5.39 -10.76 19.73
C PRO A 184 4.43 -11.35 18.68
N VAL A 185 4.79 -12.49 18.10
CA VAL A 185 3.90 -13.26 17.22
C VAL A 185 2.71 -13.80 18.00
N ASP A 186 1.60 -14.05 17.30
CA ASP A 186 0.41 -14.68 17.86
C ASP A 186 -0.14 -13.95 19.09
N THR A 187 -0.07 -12.63 19.05
CA THR A 187 -0.49 -11.74 20.13
C THR A 187 -1.34 -10.64 19.54
N ASP A 188 -2.44 -10.32 20.22
CA ASP A 188 -3.31 -9.23 19.83
C ASP A 188 -2.67 -7.91 20.27
N LEU A 189 -2.36 -7.04 19.31
CA LEU A 189 -1.58 -5.83 19.51
C LEU A 189 -2.50 -4.61 19.47
N GLU A 190 -2.34 -3.71 20.44
CA GLU A 190 -2.83 -2.33 20.37
C GLU A 190 -1.62 -1.42 20.14
N ILE A 191 -1.44 -0.97 18.90
CA ILE A 191 -0.39 -0.04 18.53
C ILE A 191 -0.97 1.38 18.61
N ARG A 192 -0.67 2.09 19.69
CA ARG A 192 -1.01 3.50 19.87
C ARG A 192 -0.05 4.34 19.04
N LEU A 193 -0.58 5.32 18.34
CA LEU A 193 0.16 6.14 17.40
C LEU A 193 0.06 7.59 17.81
N ARG A 194 1.21 8.20 18.11
CA ARG A 194 1.31 9.59 18.52
C ARG A 194 2.36 10.33 17.70
N SER A 195 2.05 11.55 17.26
CA SER A 195 3.07 12.43 16.69
C SER A 195 3.47 13.50 17.71
N ARG A 196 4.77 13.69 17.87
CA ARG A 196 5.35 14.72 18.74
C ARG A 196 5.40 16.08 18.07
N ASP A 197 5.42 16.12 16.75
CA ASP A 197 5.62 17.35 15.99
C ASP A 197 4.68 17.47 14.80
N VAL A 198 5.08 17.06 13.60
CA VAL A 198 4.29 17.25 12.37
C VAL A 198 3.46 16.02 12.07
N ILE A 199 2.62 16.05 11.03
CA ILE A 199 1.92 14.83 10.62
C ILE A 199 2.96 13.83 10.07
N HIS A 200 2.88 12.59 10.55
CA HIS A 200 3.61 11.44 10.00
C HIS A 200 2.60 10.36 9.63
N SER A 201 3.06 9.23 9.09
CA SER A 201 2.19 8.07 8.89
C SER A 201 2.96 6.80 9.14
N PHE A 202 2.47 6.02 10.09
CA PHE A 202 3.03 4.71 10.42
C PHE A 202 2.55 3.71 9.36
N TRP A 203 3.48 3.19 8.57
CA TRP A 203 3.16 2.22 7.52
C TRP A 203 4.14 1.05 7.52
N VAL A 204 3.58 -0.15 7.65
CA VAL A 204 4.30 -1.41 7.39
C VAL A 204 3.70 -2.00 6.11
N PRO A 205 4.35 -1.85 4.93
CA PRO A 205 3.78 -2.30 3.66
C PRO A 205 3.37 -3.77 3.64
N ALA A 206 4.09 -4.64 4.35
CA ALA A 206 3.72 -6.06 4.46
C ALA A 206 2.45 -6.29 5.27
N PHE A 207 2.09 -5.39 6.19
CA PHE A 207 0.82 -5.50 6.93
C PHE A 207 -0.36 -4.95 6.13
N LEU A 208 -0.10 -4.31 4.98
CA LEU A 208 -1.10 -3.69 4.10
C LEU A 208 -1.95 -2.61 4.79
N GLU A 209 -1.46 -2.08 5.91
CA GLU A 209 -2.17 -1.13 6.76
C GLU A 209 -1.26 0.04 7.13
N LYS A 210 -1.81 1.24 7.03
CA LYS A 210 -1.16 2.48 7.45
C LYS A 210 -2.12 3.31 8.29
N ARG A 211 -1.57 4.12 9.18
CA ARG A 211 -2.37 5.12 9.90
C ARG A 211 -1.56 6.40 10.09
N ASP A 212 -2.20 7.50 9.77
CA ASP A 212 -1.59 8.81 9.87
C ASP A 212 -1.58 9.25 11.34
N MET A 213 -0.48 9.84 11.76
CA MET A 213 -0.20 10.24 13.13
C MET A 213 -0.31 11.75 13.19
N ILE A 214 -1.44 12.23 13.72
CA ILE A 214 -1.78 13.65 13.71
C ILE A 214 -1.51 14.21 15.12
N PRO A 215 -0.67 15.26 15.26
CA PRO A 215 -0.37 15.86 16.55
C PRO A 215 -1.65 16.29 17.29
N GLY A 216 -1.76 15.92 18.57
CA GLY A 216 -2.94 16.22 19.39
C GLY A 216 -4.17 15.34 19.14
N HIS A 217 -4.06 14.32 18.29
CA HIS A 217 -5.10 13.32 18.06
C HIS A 217 -4.56 11.92 18.31
N ASP A 218 -5.17 11.21 19.25
CA ASP A 218 -4.84 9.81 19.49
C ASP A 218 -5.36 8.95 18.33
N GLN A 219 -4.50 8.07 17.83
CA GLN A 219 -4.85 7.05 16.85
C GLN A 219 -4.34 5.71 17.35
N SER A 220 -5.02 4.62 17.00
CA SER A 220 -4.54 3.27 17.25
C SER A 220 -4.72 2.38 16.02
N LEU A 221 -3.90 1.34 15.96
CA LEU A 221 -4.08 0.19 15.10
C LEU A 221 -4.22 -1.04 15.99
N HIS A 222 -5.26 -1.81 15.74
CA HIS A 222 -5.48 -3.11 16.37
C HIS A 222 -5.20 -4.17 15.32
N LEU A 223 -4.31 -5.11 15.62
CA LEU A 223 -4.00 -6.21 14.71
C LEU A 223 -3.35 -7.36 15.48
N ARG A 224 -3.36 -8.54 14.89
CA ARG A 224 -2.61 -9.70 15.36
C ARG A 224 -1.49 -9.99 14.38
N ALA A 225 -0.24 -10.01 14.85
CA ALA A 225 0.89 -10.43 14.02
C ALA A 225 0.94 -11.98 13.96
N GLU A 226 0.77 -12.57 12.79
CA GLU A 226 0.54 -14.03 12.65
C GLU A 226 1.79 -14.79 12.18
N LYS A 227 2.82 -14.07 11.72
CA LYS A 227 4.01 -14.67 11.12
C LYS A 227 5.28 -13.99 11.60
N GLU A 228 6.16 -14.78 12.20
CA GLU A 228 7.51 -14.35 12.56
C GLU A 228 8.30 -13.93 11.32
N GLY A 229 9.13 -12.91 11.48
CA GLY A 229 9.95 -12.39 10.40
C GLY A 229 10.35 -10.93 10.59
N GLU A 230 11.16 -10.45 9.66
CA GLU A 230 11.57 -9.05 9.59
C GLU A 230 10.79 -8.35 8.48
N TYR A 231 10.17 -7.23 8.83
CA TYR A 231 9.39 -6.39 7.93
C TYR A 231 9.98 -4.99 7.93
N VAL A 232 9.76 -4.27 6.82
CA VAL A 232 10.19 -2.87 6.70
C VAL A 232 9.02 -1.95 7.03
N GLY A 233 9.29 -0.93 7.80
CA GLY A 233 8.40 0.19 8.10
C GLY A 233 8.89 1.48 7.46
N LYS A 234 7.95 2.36 7.11
CA LYS A 234 8.24 3.65 6.46
C LYS A 234 7.30 4.73 6.97
N CYS A 235 7.78 5.97 7.00
CA CYS A 235 6.91 7.13 7.05
C CYS A 235 6.19 7.30 5.70
N ALA A 236 4.86 7.40 5.73
CA ALA A 236 4.03 7.52 4.51
C ALA A 236 3.30 8.87 4.36
N GLU A 237 3.65 9.87 5.17
CA GLU A 237 3.14 11.25 5.07
C GLU A 237 4.32 12.22 5.11
N LEU A 238 4.36 13.19 4.19
CA LEU A 238 5.52 14.07 4.01
C LEU A 238 5.77 14.92 5.27
N CYS A 239 6.87 14.63 5.98
CA CYS A 239 7.16 15.22 7.29
C CYS A 239 8.38 16.16 7.33
N GLY A 240 8.94 16.52 6.17
CA GLY A 240 10.02 17.50 6.03
C GLY A 240 11.22 16.96 5.25
N GLU A 241 12.38 17.61 5.45
CA GLU A 241 13.60 17.41 4.67
C GLU A 241 14.07 15.95 4.62
N TYR A 242 14.03 15.26 5.75
CA TYR A 242 14.51 13.87 5.87
C TYR A 242 13.38 12.84 5.88
N HIS A 243 12.23 13.16 5.27
CA HIS A 243 11.08 12.26 5.20
C HIS A 243 11.43 10.87 4.64
N SER A 244 12.27 10.80 3.58
CA SER A 244 12.67 9.53 2.98
C SER A 244 13.62 8.69 3.85
N GLU A 245 14.26 9.30 4.85
CA GLU A 245 15.16 8.61 5.79
C GLU A 245 14.43 8.10 7.03
N MET A 246 13.13 8.43 7.16
CA MET A 246 12.30 8.06 8.30
C MET A 246 11.77 6.63 8.18
N LEU A 247 12.71 5.70 8.05
CA LEU A 247 12.51 4.26 7.99
C LEU A 247 12.55 3.67 9.40
N PHE A 248 11.91 2.52 9.56
CA PHE A 248 12.04 1.65 10.74
C PHE A 248 11.95 0.20 10.29
N ASN A 249 12.40 -0.72 11.12
CA ASN A 249 12.19 -2.14 10.91
C ASN A 249 11.14 -2.65 11.91
N VAL A 250 10.49 -3.76 11.57
CA VAL A 250 9.60 -4.47 12.48
C VAL A 250 10.09 -5.90 12.56
N LYS A 251 10.35 -6.39 13.77
CA LYS A 251 10.67 -7.79 14.02
C LYS A 251 9.50 -8.44 14.73
N VAL A 252 8.80 -9.32 14.04
CA VAL A 252 7.82 -10.21 14.67
C VAL A 252 8.56 -11.43 15.14
N VAL A 253 8.60 -11.65 16.45
CA VAL A 253 9.44 -12.66 17.10
C VAL A 253 8.62 -13.51 18.06
N SER A 254 9.21 -14.61 18.54
CA SER A 254 8.60 -15.42 19.59
C SER A 254 8.37 -14.60 20.87
N LYS A 255 7.37 -14.96 21.68
CA LYS A 255 7.11 -14.28 22.97
C LYS A 255 8.36 -14.26 23.87
N ALA A 256 9.15 -15.33 23.89
CA ALA A 256 10.37 -15.41 24.68
C ALA A 256 11.45 -14.40 24.21
N GLU A 257 11.66 -14.27 22.90
CA GLU A 257 12.61 -13.29 22.34
C GLU A 257 12.14 -11.85 22.58
N PHE A 258 10.82 -11.61 22.52
CA PHE A 258 10.23 -10.32 22.86
C PHE A 258 10.46 -9.95 24.34
N ASP A 259 10.25 -10.90 25.25
CA ASP A 259 10.49 -10.72 26.68
C ASP A 259 11.98 -10.46 26.96
N ASP A 260 12.88 -11.20 26.30
CA ASP A 260 14.33 -10.99 26.42
C ASP A 260 14.75 -9.60 25.91
N TYR A 261 14.19 -9.15 24.79
CA TYR A 261 14.47 -7.83 24.23
C TYR A 261 13.98 -6.71 25.16
N THR A 262 12.73 -6.77 25.62
CA THR A 262 12.18 -5.74 26.53
C THR A 262 12.93 -5.70 27.86
N LYS A 263 13.38 -6.85 28.36
CA LYS A 263 14.26 -6.92 29.52
C LYS A 263 15.62 -6.27 29.27
N SER A 264 16.22 -6.46 28.10
CA SER A 264 17.49 -5.79 27.76
C SER A 264 17.37 -4.26 27.77
N LEU A 265 16.21 -3.72 27.34
CA LEU A 265 15.95 -2.27 27.44
C LEU A 265 15.94 -1.80 28.89
N ALA A 266 15.34 -2.58 29.80
CA ALA A 266 15.36 -2.29 31.22
C ALA A 266 16.78 -2.36 31.81
N ASP A 267 17.56 -3.38 31.43
CA ASP A 267 18.94 -3.57 31.89
C ASP A 267 19.87 -2.43 31.40
N ASP A 268 19.58 -1.87 30.21
CA ASP A 268 20.24 -0.68 29.66
C ASP A 268 19.77 0.64 30.31
N GLY A 269 18.80 0.58 31.23
CA GLY A 269 18.27 1.74 31.96
C GLY A 269 17.15 2.49 31.26
N ASN A 270 16.65 1.99 30.12
CA ASN A 270 15.54 2.60 29.37
C ASN A 270 14.18 2.23 29.96
N THR A 271 13.97 2.59 31.23
CA THR A 271 12.75 2.31 32.00
C THR A 271 11.77 3.49 31.94
N GLY A 272 10.48 3.21 32.07
CA GLY A 272 9.40 4.17 31.91
C GLY A 272 8.94 4.31 30.46
N GLN A 273 8.32 5.46 30.14
CA GLN A 273 7.76 5.75 28.83
C GLN A 273 8.14 7.17 28.42
N LEU A 274 8.41 7.38 27.13
CA LEU A 274 8.65 8.71 26.60
C LEU A 274 7.31 9.41 26.33
N GLY A 275 6.87 10.23 27.29
CA GLY A 275 5.54 10.81 27.29
C GLY A 275 5.37 12.10 26.48
N PRO A 276 4.21 12.77 26.60
CA PRO A 276 3.88 14.01 25.91
C PRO A 276 4.74 15.21 26.30
N GLU A 277 5.50 15.15 27.40
CA GLU A 277 6.44 16.18 27.82
C GLU A 277 7.55 16.46 26.79
N TYR A 278 7.78 15.52 25.88
CA TYR A 278 8.71 15.66 24.76
C TYR A 278 8.05 16.18 23.47
N ASP A 279 6.75 16.46 23.51
CA ASP A 279 6.02 16.91 22.33
C ASP A 279 6.28 18.38 22.08
N ARG A 280 6.35 18.75 20.80
CA ARG A 280 6.45 20.14 20.40
C ARG A 280 5.20 20.85 20.88
N ASN A 281 5.40 21.86 21.73
CA ASN A 281 4.32 22.67 22.22
C ASN A 281 3.84 23.64 21.11
N TRP A 282 2.86 23.19 20.34
CA TRP A 282 2.28 23.97 19.23
C TRP A 282 1.51 25.20 19.72
N TYR A 283 0.93 25.11 20.91
CA TYR A 283 0.17 26.18 21.55
C TYR A 283 0.63 26.30 23.00
N PRO A 284 1.63 27.16 23.30
CA PRO A 284 1.92 27.46 24.70
C PRO A 284 0.60 27.88 25.34
N LYS A 285 0.20 27.18 26.40
CA LYS A 285 -1.01 27.53 27.15
C LYS A 285 -0.82 28.94 27.70
N GLU A 286 -1.28 29.96 26.98
CA GLU A 286 -1.34 31.31 27.50
C GLU A 286 -2.25 31.27 28.74
N GLY A 287 -1.64 31.33 29.93
CA GLY A 287 -2.36 31.42 31.20
C GLY A 287 -2.55 30.13 32.01
N ALA A 288 -1.81 29.04 31.75
CA ALA A 288 -1.86 27.84 32.64
C ALA A 288 -1.10 28.01 33.98
N GLU A 289 -0.46 29.15 34.20
CA GLU A 289 0.02 29.58 35.51
C GLU A 289 -0.60 30.94 35.87
N LYS A 290 -1.76 30.90 36.53
CA LYS A 290 -2.20 31.88 37.54
C LYS A 290 -3.09 31.19 38.57
#